data_AF-A0A933NGD4-F1
#
_entry.id   AF-A0A933NGD4-F1
#
_cell.length_a   1.000
_cell.length_b   1.000
_cell.length_c   1.000
_cell.angle_alpha   90.00
_cell.angle_beta   90.00
_cell.angle_gamma   90.00
#
_symmetry.space_group_name_H-M   'P 1'
#
loop_
_entity.id
_entity.type
_entity.pdbx_description
1 polymer ?
#
loop_
_entity_poly.entity_id
_entity_poly.type
_entity_poly.pdbx_seq_one_letter_code
_entity_poly.pdbx_strand_id
1 'polypeptide(L)'
;MDRTRAEELIKRLQGGPHKNHEFAAGVSGSLTAVDSCDPLYREFFGDFYDEATGFVNKMTSYVAEFRNGSFTNTTIAEAFRLSHMVKGASATMGYKVITSLASGLESLFGDVRDGKVTLSPDLLDHVAETMGLISGHLEELKKAVE
;
A
#
# COMPACT_ATOMS: atom_id res chain seq x y z
N MET A 1 7.25 -8.43 -14.01
CA MET A 1 6.54 -7.15 -14.23
C MET A 1 7.60 -6.07 -14.24
N ASP A 2 7.66 -5.27 -15.30
CA ASP A 2 8.78 -4.35 -15.55
C ASP A 2 8.78 -3.20 -14.54
N ARG A 3 9.92 -2.97 -13.88
CA ARG A 3 10.16 -1.91 -12.89
C ARG A 3 9.72 -0.53 -13.40
N THR A 4 9.80 -0.35 -14.71
CA THR A 4 9.38 0.85 -15.45
C THR A 4 7.88 1.15 -15.32
N ARG A 5 7.03 0.11 -15.25
CA ARG A 5 5.57 0.25 -15.20
C ARG A 5 5.08 0.72 -13.82
N ALA A 6 5.74 0.26 -12.76
CA ALA A 6 5.48 0.70 -11.39
C ALA A 6 5.84 2.19 -11.19
N GLU A 7 6.94 2.64 -11.80
CA GLU A 7 7.38 4.04 -11.73
C GLU A 7 6.43 5.00 -12.48
N GLU A 8 5.87 4.58 -13.62
CA GLU A 8 4.84 5.36 -14.33
C GLU A 8 3.55 5.48 -13.52
N LEU A 9 3.11 4.40 -12.86
CA LEU A 9 1.93 4.40 -11.99
C LEU A 9 2.10 5.36 -10.81
N ILE A 10 3.28 5.35 -10.17
CA ILE A 10 3.61 6.26 -9.06
C ILE A 10 3.54 7.73 -9.52
N LYS A 11 4.12 8.07 -10.68
CA LYS A 11 4.07 9.44 -11.21
C LYS A 11 2.64 9.91 -11.51
N ARG A 12 1.77 9.02 -11.99
CA ARG A 12 0.37 9.34 -12.29
C ARG A 12 -0.45 9.56 -11.03
N LEU A 13 -0.17 8.80 -9.96
CA LEU A 13 -0.80 8.96 -8.65
C LEU A 13 -0.33 10.22 -7.91
N GLN A 14 0.91 10.67 -8.15
CA GLN A 14 1.51 11.84 -7.48
C GLN A 14 1.27 13.18 -8.22
N GLY A 15 0.58 13.19 -9.37
CA GLY A 15 0.44 14.37 -10.23
C GLY A 15 -0.61 15.42 -9.84
N GLY A 16 -1.24 15.32 -8.66
CA GLY A 16 -2.25 16.27 -8.17
C GLY A 16 -1.66 17.35 -7.24
N PRO A 17 -2.18 18.59 -7.24
CA PRO A 17 -1.57 19.68 -6.50
C PRO A 17 -2.02 19.67 -5.03
N HIS A 18 -1.41 18.85 -4.17
CA HIS A 18 -1.53 19.04 -2.72
C HIS A 18 -0.30 18.56 -1.91
N LYS A 19 0.59 19.54 -1.70
CA LYS A 19 1.41 19.87 -0.50
C LYS A 19 1.83 18.74 0.46
N ASN A 20 3.15 18.54 0.47
CA ASN A 20 4.06 18.52 1.63
C ASN A 20 3.49 18.00 2.96
N HIS A 21 3.75 16.74 3.26
CA HIS A 21 3.90 16.30 4.64
C HIS A 21 5.37 15.91 4.83
N GLU A 22 6.12 16.77 5.53
CA GLU A 22 7.43 16.40 6.08
C GLU A 22 7.22 15.24 7.06
N PHE A 23 7.53 14.03 6.61
CA PHE A 23 7.71 12.91 7.53
C PHE A 23 9.16 12.92 8.00
N ALA A 24 9.33 13.20 9.30
CA ALA A 24 10.61 13.29 9.97
C ALA A 24 11.47 12.06 9.68
N ALA A 25 12.71 12.33 9.26
CA ALA A 25 13.76 11.36 9.05
C ALA A 25 14.20 10.74 10.39
N GLY A 26 14.25 9.41 10.43
CA GLY A 26 14.79 8.61 11.53
C GLY A 26 14.03 7.29 11.54
N VAL A 27 14.40 6.27 10.76
CA VAL A 27 15.69 5.57 10.80
C VAL A 27 16.10 5.23 9.36
N SER A 28 17.20 5.85 8.89
CA SER A 28 17.86 5.44 7.66
C SER A 28 18.79 4.25 7.95
N GLY A 29 18.20 3.10 8.30
CA GLY A 29 18.90 1.83 8.32
C GLY A 29 18.72 1.18 6.95
N SER A 30 19.74 1.23 6.11
CA SER A 30 19.80 0.32 4.96
C SER A 30 19.76 -1.10 5.52
N LEU A 31 18.71 -1.86 5.25
CA LEU A 31 18.70 -3.30 5.53
C LEU A 31 19.89 -3.93 4.80
N THR A 32 20.98 -4.14 5.53
CA THR A 32 22.10 -4.94 5.03
C THR A 32 21.77 -6.40 5.28
N ALA A 33 22.21 -7.30 4.40
CA ALA A 33 21.95 -8.75 4.44
C ALA A 33 22.37 -9.48 5.73
N VAL A 34 22.93 -8.77 6.71
CA VAL A 34 23.31 -9.25 8.02
C VAL A 34 22.12 -9.24 9.02
N ASP A 35 21.05 -8.50 8.72
CA ASP A 35 19.90 -8.26 9.62
C ASP A 35 18.81 -9.35 9.51
N SER A 36 18.66 -10.01 8.36
CA SER A 36 17.56 -10.95 8.09
C SER A 36 17.68 -12.31 8.81
N CYS A 37 18.86 -12.62 9.37
CA CYS A 37 19.07 -13.82 10.19
C CYS A 37 18.82 -13.58 11.69
N ASP A 38 18.57 -12.33 12.12
CA ASP A 38 18.27 -12.03 13.53
C ASP A 38 16.87 -12.56 13.89
N PRO A 39 16.74 -13.42 14.92
CA PRO A 39 15.45 -13.95 15.36
C PRO A 39 14.42 -12.87 15.71
N LEU A 40 14.86 -11.74 16.29
CA LEU A 40 14.00 -10.62 16.65
C LEU A 40 13.47 -9.91 15.40
N TYR A 41 14.33 -9.70 14.40
CA TYR A 41 13.90 -9.14 13.12
C TYR A 41 12.86 -10.04 12.43
N ARG A 42 13.05 -11.36 12.48
CA ARG A 42 12.12 -12.33 11.88
C ARG A 42 10.74 -12.31 12.54
N GLU A 43 10.68 -12.13 13.86
CA GLU A 43 9.42 -11.95 14.59
C GLU A 43 8.71 -10.66 14.14
N PHE A 44 9.40 -9.51 14.17
CA PHE A 44 8.85 -8.24 13.70
C PHE A 44 8.41 -8.29 12.23
N PHE A 45 9.18 -8.97 11.39
CA PHE A 45 8.83 -9.17 9.98
C PHE A 45 7.58 -10.02 9.83
N GLY A 46 7.44 -11.10 10.60
CA GLY A 46 6.27 -11.97 10.59
C GLY A 46 4.99 -11.19 10.90
N ASP A 47 4.99 -10.44 12.01
CA ASP A 47 3.86 -9.59 12.41
C ASP A 47 3.51 -8.57 11.33
N PHE A 48 4.52 -7.86 10.79
CA PHE A 48 4.33 -6.92 9.70
C PHE A 48 3.70 -7.59 8.47
N TYR A 49 4.24 -8.74 8.05
CA TYR A 49 3.81 -9.43 6.84
C TYR A 49 2.35 -9.90 6.97
N ASP A 50 2.00 -10.49 8.11
CA ASP A 50 0.64 -10.99 8.37
C ASP A 50 -0.37 -9.84 8.42
N GLU A 51 -0.05 -8.73 9.11
CA GLU A 51 -0.92 -7.55 9.16
C GLU A 51 -1.09 -6.90 7.78
N ALA A 52 0.02 -6.62 7.09
CA ALA A 52 -0.02 -5.96 5.78
C ALA A 52 -0.79 -6.81 4.76
N THR A 53 -0.56 -8.13 4.75
CA THR A 53 -1.28 -9.07 3.89
C THR A 53 -2.77 -9.11 4.24
N GLY A 54 -3.12 -9.14 5.52
CA GLY A 54 -4.50 -9.07 6.00
C GLY A 54 -5.23 -7.81 5.53
N PHE A 55 -4.59 -6.64 5.65
CA PHE A 55 -5.14 -5.36 5.20
C PHE A 55 -5.33 -5.32 3.68
N VAL A 56 -4.33 -5.77 2.90
CA VAL A 56 -4.40 -5.81 1.43
C VAL A 56 -5.50 -6.77 0.95
N ASN A 57 -5.63 -7.94 1.57
CA ASN A 57 -6.69 -8.90 1.26
C ASN A 57 -8.08 -8.31 1.55
N LYS A 58 -8.23 -7.61 2.68
CA LYS A 58 -9.50 -6.96 3.03
C LYS A 58 -9.85 -5.81 2.09
N MET A 59 -8.88 -4.99 1.68
CA MET A 59 -9.09 -3.97 0.64
C MET A 59 -9.46 -4.61 -0.71
N THR A 60 -8.85 -5.73 -1.06
CA THR A 60 -9.15 -6.46 -2.29
C THR A 60 -10.59 -6.95 -2.33
N SER A 61 -11.14 -7.43 -1.20
CA SER A 61 -12.57 -7.79 -1.13
C SER A 61 -13.47 -6.59 -1.35
N TYR A 62 -13.13 -5.41 -0.83
CA TYR A 62 -13.89 -4.19 -1.08
C TYR A 62 -13.88 -3.80 -2.55
N VAL A 63 -12.74 -3.89 -3.24
CA VAL A 63 -12.69 -3.60 -4.69
C VAL A 63 -13.59 -4.53 -5.49
N ALA A 64 -13.68 -5.81 -5.11
CA ALA A 64 -14.62 -6.74 -5.75
C ALA A 64 -16.09 -6.34 -5.49
N GLU A 65 -16.43 -5.92 -4.27
CA GLU A 65 -17.77 -5.39 -3.94
C GLU A 65 -18.09 -4.12 -4.74
N PHE A 66 -17.12 -3.21 -4.88
CA PHE A 66 -17.27 -1.94 -5.60
C PHE A 66 -17.57 -2.17 -7.08
N ARG A 67 -16.91 -3.16 -7.70
CA ARG A 67 -17.18 -3.57 -9.10
C ARG A 67 -18.61 -4.07 -9.30
N ASN A 68 -19.21 -4.66 -8.27
CA ASN A 68 -20.59 -5.14 -8.29
C ASN A 68 -21.60 -4.02 -7.96
N GLY A 69 -21.16 -2.76 -7.87
CA GLY A 69 -22.00 -1.62 -7.50
C GLY A 69 -22.35 -1.55 -6.02
N SER A 70 -21.74 -2.39 -5.18
CA SER A 70 -22.00 -2.45 -3.74
C SER A 70 -20.90 -1.68 -2.99
N PHE A 71 -21.02 -0.36 -2.91
CA PHE A 71 -20.14 0.48 -2.11
C PHE A 71 -20.92 1.49 -1.28
N THR A 72 -20.37 1.85 -0.12
CA THR A 72 -20.94 2.81 0.82
C THR A 72 -19.82 3.74 1.29
N ASN A 73 -20.17 4.90 1.84
CA ASN A 73 -19.17 5.77 2.47
C ASN A 73 -18.39 5.04 3.58
N THR A 74 -19.01 4.06 4.25
CA THR A 74 -18.35 3.23 5.27
C THR A 74 -17.27 2.33 4.66
N THR A 75 -17.55 1.64 3.56
CA THR A 75 -16.56 0.74 2.94
C THR A 75 -15.42 1.51 2.28
N ILE A 76 -15.70 2.70 1.74
CA ILE A 76 -14.65 3.62 1.25
C ILE A 76 -13.78 4.16 2.39
N ALA A 77 -14.39 4.58 3.50
CA ALA A 77 -13.65 5.05 4.67
C ALA A 77 -12.76 3.95 5.27
N GLU A 78 -13.22 2.71 5.25
CA GLU A 78 -12.43 1.58 5.70
C GLU A 78 -11.28 1.26 4.74
N ALA A 79 -11.50 1.30 3.41
CA ALA A 79 -10.41 1.15 2.43
C ALA A 79 -9.34 2.25 2.58
N PHE A 80 -9.75 3.49 2.86
CA PHE A 80 -8.85 4.59 3.23
C PHE A 80 -8.04 4.28 4.50
N ARG A 81 -8.70 3.76 5.55
CA ARG A 81 -8.02 3.40 6.82
C ARG A 81 -7.03 2.25 6.64
N LEU A 82 -7.42 1.21 5.90
CA LEU A 82 -6.57 0.05 5.61
C LEU A 82 -5.33 0.46 4.82
N SER A 83 -5.47 1.30 3.79
CA SER A 83 -4.32 1.83 3.03
C SER A 83 -3.39 2.67 3.90
N HIS A 84 -3.94 3.46 4.83
CA HIS A 84 -3.15 4.19 5.82
C HIS A 84 -2.35 3.27 6.75
N MET A 85 -2.94 2.17 7.21
CA MET A 85 -2.25 1.20 8.05
C MET A 85 -1.11 0.50 7.30
N VAL A 86 -1.33 0.08 6.04
CA VAL A 86 -0.26 -0.50 5.20
C VAL A 86 0.88 0.50 4.98
N LYS A 87 0.55 1.79 4.75
CA LYS A 87 1.55 2.86 4.63
C LYS A 87 2.39 2.98 5.90
N GLY A 88 1.73 3.06 7.07
CA GLY A 88 2.41 3.17 8.36
C GLY A 88 3.30 1.96 8.67
N ALA A 89 2.76 0.76 8.53
CA ALA A 89 3.47 -0.49 8.79
C ALA A 89 4.71 -0.63 7.89
N SER A 90 4.57 -0.37 6.58
CA SER A 90 5.70 -0.43 5.64
C SER A 90 6.74 0.67 5.87
N ALA A 91 6.32 1.87 6.30
CA ALA A 91 7.23 2.97 6.61
C ALA A 91 8.09 2.65 7.85
N THR A 92 7.50 2.07 8.90
CA THR A 92 8.21 1.61 10.09
C THR A 92 9.28 0.58 9.75
N MET A 93 8.98 -0.33 8.83
CA MET A 93 9.94 -1.34 8.35
C MET A 93 10.93 -0.82 7.30
N GLY A 94 10.76 0.41 6.81
CA GLY A 94 11.62 1.00 5.77
C GLY A 94 11.35 0.53 4.35
N TYR A 95 10.22 -0.14 4.07
CA TYR A 95 9.86 -0.66 2.75
C TYR A 95 9.25 0.42 1.84
N LYS A 96 10.12 1.31 1.35
CA LYS A 96 9.75 2.51 0.58
C LYS A 96 8.82 2.26 -0.61
N VAL A 97 8.97 1.13 -1.32
CA VAL A 97 8.12 0.81 -2.48
C VAL A 97 6.68 0.55 -2.03
N ILE A 98 6.49 -0.30 -1.02
CA ILE A 98 5.17 -0.58 -0.45
C ILE A 98 4.57 0.69 0.14
N THR A 99 5.35 1.49 0.87
CA THR A 99 4.91 2.77 1.43
C THR A 99 4.40 3.72 0.36
N SER A 100 5.11 3.82 -0.77
CA SER A 100 4.72 4.72 -1.87
C SER A 100 3.43 4.27 -2.55
N LEU A 101 3.27 2.97 -2.79
CA LEU A 101 2.05 2.40 -3.37
C LEU A 101 0.85 2.59 -2.43
N ALA A 102 1.02 2.28 -1.14
CA ALA A 102 -0.02 2.45 -0.13
C ALA A 102 -0.42 3.92 0.07
N SER A 103 0.54 4.85 0.01
CA SER A 103 0.25 6.29 0.04
C SER A 103 -0.59 6.75 -1.15
N GLY A 104 -0.37 6.18 -2.33
CA GLY A 104 -1.19 6.45 -3.52
C GLY A 104 -2.63 5.96 -3.34
N LEU A 105 -2.81 4.75 -2.79
CA LEU A 105 -4.13 4.21 -2.45
C LEU A 105 -4.85 5.06 -1.39
N GLU A 106 -4.14 5.46 -0.33
CA GLU A 106 -4.68 6.34 0.73
C GLU A 106 -5.18 7.66 0.14
N SER A 107 -4.38 8.29 -0.71
CA SER A 107 -4.75 9.57 -1.34
C SER A 107 -5.99 9.40 -2.22
N LEU A 108 -6.01 8.34 -3.04
CA LEU A 108 -7.12 8.04 -3.93
C LEU A 108 -8.42 7.79 -3.17
N PHE A 109 -8.41 6.92 -2.15
CA PHE A 109 -9.61 6.65 -1.36
C PHE A 109 -10.04 7.88 -0.54
N GLY A 110 -9.10 8.73 -0.14
CA GLY A 110 -9.39 10.04 0.45
C GLY A 110 -10.16 10.94 -0.51
N ASP A 111 -9.72 11.05 -1.76
CA ASP A 111 -10.39 11.87 -2.78
C ASP A 111 -11.75 11.30 -3.18
N VAL A 112 -11.91 9.98 -3.22
CA VAL A 112 -13.23 9.33 -3.43
C VAL A 112 -14.17 9.62 -2.26
N ARG A 113 -13.68 9.47 -1.02
CA ARG A 113 -14.46 9.74 0.20
C ARG A 113 -14.93 11.19 0.25
N ASP A 114 -14.07 12.12 -0.15
CA ASP A 114 -14.34 13.56 -0.18
C ASP A 114 -15.19 13.97 -1.40
N GLY A 115 -15.56 13.04 -2.29
CA GLY A 115 -16.38 13.29 -3.48
C GLY A 115 -15.65 14.00 -4.63
N LYS A 116 -14.32 14.10 -4.57
CA LYS A 116 -13.48 14.73 -5.61
C LYS A 116 -13.26 13.80 -6.80
N VAL A 117 -13.29 12.49 -6.59
CA VAL A 117 -13.10 11.46 -7.60
C VAL A 117 -14.25 10.45 -7.55
N THR A 118 -14.74 10.04 -8.73
CA THR A 118 -15.72 8.96 -8.85
C THR A 118 -15.01 7.64 -9.16
N LEU A 119 -15.39 6.57 -8.46
CA LEU A 119 -14.89 5.22 -8.75
C LEU A 119 -15.46 4.71 -10.09
N SER A 120 -14.66 4.79 -11.15
CA SER A 120 -14.93 4.15 -12.43
C SER A 120 -14.38 2.71 -12.46
N PRO A 121 -14.87 1.85 -13.37
CA PRO A 121 -14.29 0.52 -13.58
C PRO A 121 -12.78 0.56 -13.84
N ASP A 122 -12.32 1.47 -14.71
CA ASP A 122 -10.90 1.65 -15.00
C ASP A 122 -10.12 1.99 -13.72
N LEU A 123 -10.64 2.87 -12.86
CA LEU A 123 -9.98 3.22 -11.62
C LEU A 123 -9.91 2.04 -10.65
N LEU A 124 -10.96 1.22 -10.57
CA LEU A 124 -10.97 -0.01 -9.78
C LEU A 124 -9.99 -1.07 -10.31
N ASP A 125 -9.72 -1.09 -11.62
CA ASP A 125 -8.65 -1.90 -12.20
C ASP A 125 -7.26 -1.42 -11.77
N HIS A 126 -7.02 -0.10 -11.78
CA HIS A 126 -5.75 0.47 -11.31
C HIS A 126 -5.52 0.24 -9.80
N VAL A 127 -6.59 0.33 -8.99
CA VAL A 127 -6.53 -0.01 -7.57
C VAL A 127 -6.16 -1.49 -7.37
N ALA A 128 -6.81 -2.39 -8.11
CA ALA A 128 -6.52 -3.82 -8.05
C ALA A 128 -5.07 -4.14 -8.47
N GLU A 129 -4.58 -3.51 -9.54
CA GLU A 129 -3.18 -3.66 -9.98
C GLU A 129 -2.20 -3.18 -8.89
N THR A 130 -2.50 -2.05 -8.25
CA THR A 130 -1.68 -1.49 -7.16
C THR A 130 -1.65 -2.42 -5.94
N MET A 131 -2.78 -3.00 -5.55
CA MET A 131 -2.83 -4.01 -4.48
C MET A 131 -2.03 -5.27 -4.86
N GLY A 132 -2.13 -5.71 -6.11
CA GLY A 132 -1.33 -6.83 -6.62
C GLY A 132 0.18 -6.57 -6.60
N LEU A 133 0.61 -5.33 -6.89
CA LEU A 133 1.99 -4.89 -6.73
C LEU A 133 2.45 -4.96 -5.27
N ILE A 134 1.63 -4.48 -4.34
CA ILE A 134 1.94 -4.57 -2.90
C ILE A 134 2.08 -6.02 -2.46
N SER A 135 1.12 -6.89 -2.80
CA SER A 135 1.19 -8.31 -2.50
C SER A 135 2.43 -8.97 -3.11
N GLY A 136 2.78 -8.65 -4.35
CA GLY A 136 4.00 -9.14 -4.98
C GLY A 136 5.27 -8.78 -4.22
N HIS A 137 5.38 -7.53 -3.75
CA HIS A 137 6.51 -7.11 -2.93
C HIS A 137 6.54 -7.77 -1.54
N LEU A 138 5.38 -8.00 -0.91
CA LEU A 138 5.31 -8.75 0.35
C LEU A 138 5.84 -10.18 0.17
N GLU A 139 5.48 -10.86 -0.91
CA GLU A 139 5.98 -12.20 -1.23
C GLU A 139 7.50 -12.21 -1.52
N GLU A 140 8.01 -11.20 -2.22
CA GLU A 140 9.46 -11.05 -2.45
C GLU A 140 10.23 -10.87 -1.14
N LEU A 141 9.72 -10.01 -0.24
CA LEU A 141 10.32 -9.79 1.07
C LEU A 141 10.31 -11.06 1.92
N LYS A 142 9.19 -11.80 1.93
CA LYS A 142 9.08 -13.06 2.68
C LYS A 142 10.13 -14.07 2.27
N LYS A 143 10.31 -14.28 0.96
CA LYS A 143 11.35 -15.16 0.40
C LYS A 143 12.78 -14.72 0.71
N ALA A 144 12.99 -13.44 0.99
CA ALA A 144 14.31 -12.92 1.33
C ALA A 144 14.65 -13.07 2.83
N VAL A 145 13.63 -13.27 3.68
CA VAL A 145 13.77 -13.43 5.13
C VAL A 145 13.81 -14.91 5.54
N GLU A 146 13.07 -15.76 4.84
CA GLU A 146 13.10 -17.24 4.96
C GLU A 146 14.43 -17.83 4.46
#